data_AF-A0ABC8UHS0-F1
#
_entry.id   AF-A0ABC8UHS0-F1
#
_cell.length_a   1.000
_cell.length_b   1.000
_cell.length_c   1.000
_cell.angle_alpha   90.00
_cell.angle_beta   90.00
_cell.angle_gamma   90.00
#
_symmetry.space_group_name_H-M   'P 1'
#
loop_
_entity.id
_entity.type
_entity.pdbx_description
1 polymer ?
#
loop_
_entity_poly.entity_id
_entity_poly.type
_entity_poly.pdbx_seq_one_letter_code
_entity_poly.pdbx_strand_id
1 'polypeptide(L)' 'EEKWWLPNPKVPPKGLSVDARKRLQQCRDCTNQILKAALAINSNVLAEMEIPNAYLETLPKVWVSMLGLQML' A
#
# COMPACT_ATOMS: atom_id res chain seq x y z
N GLU A 1 -11.86 7.08 5.61
CA GLU A 1 -12.59 6.05 6.37
C GLU A 1 -11.90 5.85 7.72
N GLU A 2 -12.54 6.22 8.81
CA GLU A 2 -12.05 5.88 10.16
C GLU A 2 -12.26 4.38 10.39
N LYS A 3 -11.19 3.67 10.77
CA LYS A 3 -11.25 2.23 11.05
C LYS A 3 -12.00 2.01 12.37
N TRP A 4 -13.32 1.89 12.30
CA TRP A 4 -14.24 1.82 13.45
C TRP A 4 -13.98 0.63 14.40
N TRP A 5 -13.28 -0.39 13.92
CA TRP A 5 -12.90 -1.57 14.72
C TRP A 5 -11.61 -1.39 15.53
N LEU A 6 -10.86 -0.30 15.32
CA LEU A 6 -9.61 -0.07 16.06
C LEU A 6 -9.87 0.69 17.36
N PRO A 7 -9.17 0.32 18.45
CA PRO A 7 -9.25 1.09 19.69
C PRO A 7 -8.68 2.49 19.49
N ASN A 8 -9.30 3.49 20.12
CA ASN A 8 -8.85 4.88 20.06
C ASN A 8 -7.56 5.06 20.90
N PRO A 9 -6.44 5.53 20.33
CA PRO A 9 -5.22 5.80 21.08
C PRO A 9 -5.45 6.90 22.13
N LYS A 10 -5.01 6.67 23.37
CA LYS A 10 -5.06 7.65 24.46
C LYS A 10 -3.70 8.28 24.68
N VAL A 11 -3.66 9.60 24.86
CA VAL A 11 -2.46 10.37 25.24
C VAL A 11 -2.75 11.22 26.48
N PRO A 12 -1.74 11.61 27.28
CA PRO A 12 -1.95 12.54 28.39
C PRO A 12 -2.57 13.87 27.92
N PRO A 13 -3.34 14.59 28.75
CA PRO A 13 -3.95 15.87 28.37
C PRO A 13 -2.94 16.94 27.92
N LYS A 14 -1.71 16.89 28.47
CA LYS A 14 -0.60 17.78 28.08
C LYS A 14 0.17 17.28 26.85
N GLY A 15 -0.30 16.22 26.21
CA GLY A 15 0.38 15.54 25.11
C GLY A 15 1.57 14.68 25.56
N LEU A 16 2.24 14.10 24.58
CA LEU A 16 3.47 13.33 24.77
C LEU A 16 4.66 14.25 25.03
N SER A 17 5.69 13.77 25.72
CA SER A 17 6.97 14.50 25.84
C SER A 17 7.65 14.67 24.47
N VAL A 18 8.56 15.65 24.37
CA VAL A 18 9.34 15.88 23.14
C VAL A 18 10.11 14.63 22.73
N ASP A 19 10.74 13.95 23.69
CA ASP A 19 11.50 12.72 23.44
C ASP A 19 10.60 11.58 22.97
N ALA A 20 9.42 11.40 23.57
CA ALA A 20 8.47 10.38 23.15
C ALA A 20 7.98 10.63 21.71
N ARG A 21 7.68 11.89 21.35
CA ARG A 21 7.33 12.25 19.97
C ARG A 21 8.48 11.99 19.00
N LYS A 22 9.71 12.37 19.38
CA LYS A 22 10.90 12.14 18.55
C LYS A 22 11.14 10.65 18.30
N ARG A 23 10.98 9.80 19.31
CA ARG A 23 11.08 8.35 19.17
C ARG A 23 10.00 7.78 18.25
N LEU A 24 8.74 8.18 18.42
CA LEU A 24 7.64 7.76 17.54
C LEU A 24 7.90 8.15 16.08
N GLN A 25 8.42 9.36 15.88
CA GLN A 25 8.78 9.89 14.57
C GLN A 25 9.89 9.07 13.91
N GLN A 26 10.95 8.74 14.67
CA GLN A 26 12.04 7.87 14.21
C GLN A 26 11.54 6.46 13.86
N CYS A 27 10.69 5.87 14.72
CA CYS A 27 10.09 4.57 14.44
C CYS A 27 9.25 4.61 13.14
N ARG A 28 8.40 5.62 12.98
CA ARG A 28 7.59 5.81 11.77
C ARG A 28 8.46 5.88 10.51
N ASP A 29 9.51 6.70 10.55
CA ASP A 29 10.35 6.90 9.38
C ASP A 29 11.15 5.63 9.05
N CYS A 30 11.66 4.93 10.06
CA CYS A 30 12.31 3.63 9.90
C CYS A 30 11.36 2.58 9.29
N THR A 31 10.17 2.42 9.88
CA THR A 31 9.15 1.48 9.37
C THR A 31 8.74 1.82 7.94
N ASN A 32 8.66 3.10 7.57
CA ASN A 32 8.38 3.51 6.20
C ASN A 32 9.50 3.12 5.22
N GLN A 33 10.77 3.17 5.61
CA GLN A 33 11.86 2.71 4.75
C GLN A 33 11.82 1.19 4.57
N ILE A 34 11.54 0.45 5.63
CA ILE A 34 11.34 -1.01 5.56
C ILE A 34 10.17 -1.34 4.63
N LEU A 35 9.04 -0.66 4.78
CA LEU A 35 7.87 -0.83 3.91
C LEU A 35 8.20 -0.55 2.44
N LYS A 36 8.91 0.54 2.16
CA LYS A 36 9.35 0.88 0.80
C LYS A 36 10.23 -0.21 0.20
N ALA A 37 11.21 -0.71 0.96
CA ALA A 37 12.08 -1.78 0.52
C ALA A 37 11.29 -3.07 0.24
N ALA A 38 10.40 -3.46 1.15
CA ALA A 38 9.55 -4.64 0.98
C ALA A 38 8.63 -4.53 -0.24
N LEU A 39 7.99 -3.36 -0.44
CA LEU A 39 7.16 -3.12 -1.62
C LEU A 39 7.98 -3.16 -2.91
N ALA A 40 9.18 -2.57 -2.92
CA ALA A 40 10.05 -2.61 -4.09
C ALA A 40 10.44 -4.05 -4.47
N ILE A 41 10.81 -4.87 -3.49
CA ILE A 41 11.13 -6.29 -3.69
C ILE A 41 9.89 -7.04 -4.22
N ASN A 42 8.74 -6.90 -3.55
CA ASN A 42 7.51 -7.57 -3.96
C ASN A 42 7.11 -7.20 -5.39
N SER A 43 7.18 -5.91 -5.74
CA SER A 43 6.87 -5.44 -7.09
C SER A 43 7.84 -5.99 -8.14
N ASN A 44 9.14 -6.06 -7.83
CA ASN A 44 10.12 -6.61 -8.76
C ASN A 44 9.86 -8.10 -8.99
N VAL A 45 9.64 -8.88 -7.94
CA VAL A 45 9.31 -10.31 -8.05
C VAL A 45 8.04 -10.51 -8.88
N LEU A 46 6.98 -9.74 -8.61
CA LEU A 46 5.73 -9.82 -9.36
C LEU A 46 5.92 -9.47 -10.85
N ALA A 47 6.81 -8.54 -11.19
CA ALA A 47 7.09 -8.16 -12.57
C ALA A 47 7.86 -9.24 -13.35
N GLU A 48 8.60 -10.10 -12.65
CA GLU A 48 9.34 -11.23 -13.23
C GLU A 48 8.51 -12.51 -13.34
N MET A 49 7.33 -12.56 -12.71
CA MET A 49 6.46 -13.72 -12.77
C MET A 49 5.83 -13.88 -14.16
N GLU A 50 5.78 -15.13 -14.64
CA GLU A 50 5.04 -15.47 -15.86
C GLU A 50 3.54 -15.17 -15.67
N ILE A 51 2.91 -14.64 -16.71
CA ILE A 51 1.48 -14.36 -16.70
C ILE A 51 0.72 -15.69 -16.79
N PRO A 52 -0.16 -16.02 -15.83
CA PRO A 52 -0.91 -17.28 -15.88
C PRO A 52 -1.82 -17.36 -17.11
N ASN A 53 -1.84 -18.53 -17.78
CA ASN A 53 -2.71 -18.76 -18.96
C ASN A 53 -4.19 -18.47 -18.69
N ALA A 54 -4.68 -18.80 -17.48
CA ALA A 54 -6.04 -18.50 -17.08
C ALA A 54 -6.37 -16.99 -17.16
N TYR A 55 -5.40 -16.12 -16.87
CA TYR A 55 -5.59 -14.67 -17.04
C TYR A 55 -5.63 -14.29 -18.52
N LEU A 56 -4.72 -14.85 -19.34
CA LEU A 56 -4.68 -14.60 -20.78
C LEU A 56 -5.99 -15.01 -21.49
N GLU A 57 -6.57 -16.14 -21.09
CA GLU A 57 -7.84 -16.65 -21.63
C GLU A 57 -9.03 -15.73 -21.31
N THR A 58 -8.94 -14.95 -20.23
CA THR A 58 -9.98 -13.97 -19.85
C THR A 58 -9.83 -12.61 -20.51
N LEU A 59 -8.73 -12.36 -21.24
CA LEU A 59 -8.49 -11.05 -21.83
C LEU A 59 -9.54 -10.71 -22.90
N PRO A 60 -10.10 -9.49 -22.88
CA PRO A 60 -11.02 -9.07 -23.93
C PRO A 60 -10.29 -8.99 -25.27
N LYS A 61 -10.97 -9.41 -26.35
CA LYS A 61 -10.40 -9.45 -27.72
C LYS A 61 -9.99 -8.09 -28.27
N VAL A 62 -10.49 -7.00 -27.67
CA VAL A 62 -10.20 -5.62 -28.08
C VAL A 62 -9.69 -4.83 -26.88
N TRP A 63 -8.52 -4.22 -27.03
CA TRP A 63 -7.84 -3.48 -25.97
C TRP A 63 -8.64 -2.26 -25.46
N VAL A 64 -9.44 -1.65 -26.35
CA VAL A 64 -10.38 -0.57 -26.04
C VAL A 64 -11.41 -0.99 -24.97
N SER A 65 -11.91 -2.23 -25.04
CA SER A 65 -12.82 -2.79 -24.03
C SER A 65 -12.13 -3.01 -22.68
N MET A 66 -10.82 -3.30 -22.68
CA MET A 66 -10.01 -3.46 -21.45
C MET A 66 -9.81 -2.13 -20.72
N LEU A 67 -9.69 -1.03 -21.46
CA LEU A 67 -9.52 0.33 -20.91
C LEU A 67 -10.83 1.01 -20.53
N GLY A 68 -11.99 0.40 -20.80
CA GLY A 68 -13.30 1.01 -20.56
C GLY A 68 -13.56 2.26 -21.39
N LEU A 69 -12.77 2.50 -22.45
CA LEU A 69 -12.95 3.64 -23.35
C LEU A 69 -14.04 3.29 -24.37
N GLN A 70 -15.31 3.51 -24.03
CA GLN A 70 -16.35 3.57 -25.05
C GLN A 70 -16.07 4.78 -25.94
N MET A 71 -15.73 4.54 -27.21
CA MET A 71 -15.68 5.60 -28.21
C MET A 71 -17.10 6.21 -28.31
N LEU A 72 -17.25 7.45 -27.84
CA LEU A 72 -18.38 8.33 -28.14
C LEU A 72 -18.38 8.70 -29.63
#